data_AF-A0A522AVC1-F1
#
_entry.id   AF-A0A522AVC1-F1
#
_cell.length_a   1.000
_cell.length_b   1.000
_cell.length_c   1.000
_cell.angle_alpha   90.00
_cell.angle_beta   90.00
_cell.angle_gamma   90.00
#
_symmetry.space_group_name_H-M   'P 1'
#
loop_
_entity.id
_entity.type
_entity.pdbx_description
1 polymer ?
#
loop_
_entity_poly.entity_id
_entity_poly.type
_entity_poly.pdbx_seq_one_letter_code
_entity_poly.pdbx_strand_id
1 'polypeptide(L)' 'RRIGLGRSLLRYLGYLISWWILGIGFIWVAFDRKKQGWHDKIGGTVVVRRMN' A
#
# COMPACT_ATOMS: atom_id res chain seq x y z
N ARG A 1 -4.48 -14.03 3.07
CA ARG A 1 -4.81 -14.63 1.76
C ARG A 1 -3.70 -14.26 0.78
N ARG A 2 -3.21 -15.18 -0.07
CA ARG A 2 -2.21 -14.83 -1.10
C ARG A 2 -2.79 -13.77 -2.04
N ILE A 3 -1.96 -12.79 -2.42
CA ILE A 3 -2.35 -11.71 -3.33
C ILE A 3 -2.35 -12.30 -4.75
N GLY A 4 -3.47 -12.24 -5.46
CA GLY A 4 -3.55 -12.64 -6.88
C GLY A 4 -3.00 -11.57 -7.82
N LEU A 5 -2.73 -11.92 -9.08
CA LEU A 5 -2.10 -11.04 -10.08
C LEU A 5 -2.80 -9.68 -10.21
N GLY A 6 -4.14 -9.66 -10.27
CA GLY A 6 -4.91 -8.41 -10.37
C GLY A 6 -4.71 -7.47 -9.18
N ARG A 7 -4.65 -8.00 -7.94
CA ARG A 7 -4.35 -7.18 -6.75
C ARG A 7 -2.90 -6.71 -6.72
N SER A 8 -1.97 -7.50 -7.27
CA SER A 8 -0.57 -7.08 -7.40
C SER A 8 -0.42 -5.91 -8.38
N LEU A 9 -1.14 -5.94 -9.50
CA LEU A 9 -1.15 -4.85 -10.48
C LEU A 9 -1.76 -3.57 -9.88
N LEU A 10 -2.85 -3.70 -9.12
CA LEU A 10 -3.46 -2.58 -8.39
C LEU A 10 -2.50 -1.95 -7.36
N ARG A 11 -1.71 -2.75 -6.64
CA ARG A 11 -0.64 -2.22 -5.76
C ARG A 11 0.39 -1.42 -6.56
N TYR A 12 0.78 -1.89 -7.75
CA TYR A 12 1.74 -1.20 -8.60
C TYR A 12 1.22 0.16 -9.10
N LEU A 13 -0.05 0.22 -9.52
CA LEU A 13 -0.70 1.48 -9.88
C LEU A 13 -0.77 2.45 -8.68
N GLY A 14 -1.04 1.93 -7.48
CA GLY A 14 -1.03 2.74 -6.26
C GLY A 14 0.35 3.34 -5.96
N TYR A 15 1.45 2.65 -6.30
CA TYR A 15 2.80 3.21 -6.17
C TYR A 15 3.07 4.34 -7.17
N LEU A 16 2.61 4.19 -8.43
CA LEU A 16 2.71 5.26 -9.43
C LEU A 16 1.97 6.52 -8.98
N ILE A 17 0.74 6.39 -8.48
CA ILE A 17 -0.04 7.51 -7.94
C ILE A 17 0.68 8.14 -6.74
N SER A 18 1.24 7.31 -5.85
CA SER A 18 2.00 7.81 -4.68
C SER A 18 3.24 8.59 -5.10
N TRP A 19 3.94 8.15 -6.16
CA TRP A 19 5.13 8.81 -6.70
C TRP A 19 4.79 10.14 -7.40
N TRP A 20 3.71 10.16 -8.20
CA TRP A 20 3.23 11.36 -8.88
C TRP A 20 2.84 12.50 -7.94
N ILE A 21 2.39 12.18 -6.72
CA ILE A 21 1.95 13.16 -5.73
C ILE A 21 3.07 13.37 -4.69
N LEU A 22 4.31 13.50 -5.16
CA LEU A 22 5.52 13.78 -4.36
C LEU A 22 5.71 12.85 -3.13
N GLY A 23 5.23 11.61 -3.21
CA GLY A 23 5.34 10.66 -2.11
C GLY A 23 4.28 10.81 -1.01
N ILE A 24 3.25 11.65 -1.18
CA ILE A 24 2.17 11.83 -0.17
C ILE A 24 1.47 10.51 0.17
N GLY A 25 1.31 9.61 -0.80
CA GLY A 25 0.76 8.28 -0.57
C GLY A 25 1.59 7.41 0.40
N PHE A 26 2.89 7.70 0.54
CA PHE A 26 3.77 7.09 1.54
C PHE A 26 3.70 7.83 2.87
N ILE A 27 3.65 9.16 2.87
CA ILE A 27 3.49 9.97 4.09
C ILE A 27 2.19 9.59 4.83
N TRP A 28 1.13 9.25 4.09
CA TRP A 28 -0.15 8.79 4.65
C TRP A 28 -0.02 7.58 5.59
N VAL A 29 0.97 6.71 5.37
CA VAL A 29 1.25 5.55 6.24
C VAL A 29 1.47 5.98 7.70
N ALA A 30 2.04 7.16 7.93
CA ALA A 30 2.30 7.66 9.27
C ALA A 30 1.00 7.94 10.05
N PHE A 31 -0.01 8.46 9.35
CA PHE A 31 -1.29 8.89 9.90
C PHE A 31 -2.35 7.79 9.94
N ASP A 32 -2.24 6.78 9.06
CA ASP A 32 -3.22 5.70 9.01
C ASP A 32 -3.13 4.78 10.24
N ARG A 33 -4.29 4.48 10.86
CA ARG A 33 -4.37 3.63 12.07
C ARG A 33 -3.81 2.22 11.85
N LYS A 34 -3.90 1.69 10.62
CA LYS A 34 -3.36 0.37 10.25
C LYS A 34 -1.98 0.48 9.57
N LYS A 35 -1.39 1.68 9.56
CA LYS A 35 -0.13 1.99 8.87
C LYS A 35 -0.19 1.56 7.39
N GLN A 36 -1.32 1.79 6.73
CA GLN A 36 -1.50 1.46 5.31
C GLN A 36 -1.26 2.69 4.43
N GLY A 37 -0.44 2.50 3.39
CA GLY A 37 -0.31 3.49 2.31
C GLY A 37 -1.49 3.42 1.34
N TRP A 38 -1.57 4.36 0.41
CA TRP A 38 -2.66 4.36 -0.58
C TRP A 38 -2.65 3.09 -1.44
N HIS A 39 -1.47 2.63 -1.85
CA HIS A 39 -1.31 1.36 -2.57
C HIS A 39 -1.74 0.14 -1.75
N ASP A 40 -1.52 0.15 -0.43
CA ASP A 40 -1.96 -0.92 0.46
C ASP A 40 -3.49 -0.93 0.63
N LYS A 41 -4.10 0.25 0.71
CA LYS A 41 -5.57 0.40 0.75
C LYS A 41 -6.23 -0.05 -0.54
N ILE A 42 -5.70 0.39 -1.69
CA ILE A 42 -6.17 -0.01 -3.01
C ILE A 42 -6.03 -1.54 -3.19
N GLY A 43 -4.94 -2.12 -2.70
CA GLY A 43 -4.73 -3.58 -2.72
C GLY A 43 -5.57 -4.37 -1.71
N GLY A 44 -6.22 -3.71 -0.75
CA GLY A 44 -6.91 -4.36 0.37
C GLY A 44 -5.95 -5.21 1.22
N THR A 45 -4.71 -4.75 1.39
CA THR A 45 -3.60 -5.49 1.99
C THR A 45 -2.98 -4.71 3.14
N VAL A 46 -2.42 -5.42 4.13
CA VAL A 46 -1.68 -4.82 5.25
C VAL A 46 -0.34 -5.53 5.42
N VAL A 47 0.71 -4.78 5.73
CA VAL A 47 2.03 -5.34 6.01
C VAL A 47 2.03 -5.91 7.43
N VAL A 48 2.39 -7.18 7.56
CA VAL A 48 2.52 -7.87 8.85
C VAL A 48 3.99 -8.24 9.02
N ARG A 49 4.62 -7.73 10.08
CA ARG A 49 6.00 -8.10 10.41
C ARG A 49 5.94 -9.41 11.20
N ARG A 50 6.61 -10.45 10.72
CA ARG A 50 6.76 -11.70 11.48
C ARG A 50 7.88 -11.46 12.52
N MET A 51 7.52 -11.41 13.80
CA MET A 51 8.51 -11.49 14.87
C MET A 51 8.89 -12.96 15.02
N ASN A 52 10.20 -13.22 15.05
CA ASN A 52 10.79 -14.54 15.17
C ASN A 52 11.34 -14.71 16.58
#